data_AF-T0MI90-F1
#
_entry.id   AF-T0MI90-F1
#
_cell.length_a   1.000
_cell.length_b   1.000
_cell.length_c   1.000
_cell.angle_alpha   90.00
_cell.angle_beta   90.00
_cell.angle_gamma   90.00
#
_symmetry.space_group_name_H-M   'P 1'
#
loop_
_entity.id
_entity.type
_entity.pdbx_description
1 polymer ?
#
loop_
_entity_poly.entity_id
_entity_poly.type
_entity_poly.pdbx_seq_one_letter_code
_entity_poly.pdbx_strand_id
1 'polypeptide(L)'
;MGIMSSLITKIYEYSAYYAIKICTKAKLFEFTMNGYSMHKKGIWAFKENFCVTIIGSTNLNRRSTERDEEHNFFILSSNNKTIKMFKNEIREILKNSIERKLTFFKFKKWEFITILIFYLFNFLF
;
A
#
# COMPACT_ATOMS: atom_id res chain seq x y z
N MET A 1 -9.88 6.62 20.90
CA MET A 1 -10.12 6.81 19.45
C MET A 1 -11.61 6.99 19.23
N GLY A 2 -12.05 8.03 18.52
CA GLY A 2 -13.47 8.29 18.29
C GLY A 2 -14.11 7.27 17.34
N ILE A 3 -15.45 7.17 17.37
CA ILE A 3 -16.24 6.23 16.55
C ILE A 3 -15.90 6.34 15.06
N MET A 4 -15.74 7.55 14.55
CA MET A 4 -15.39 7.80 13.14
C MET A 4 -14.02 7.25 12.76
N SER A 5 -13.01 7.43 13.62
CA SER A 5 -11.68 6.87 13.38
C SER A 5 -11.68 5.34 13.35
N SER A 6 -12.49 4.70 14.20
CA SER A 6 -12.64 3.24 14.21
C SER A 6 -13.29 2.74 12.91
N LEU A 7 -14.33 3.41 12.44
CA LEU A 7 -15.00 3.05 11.19
C LEU A 7 -14.06 3.18 9.98
N ILE A 8 -13.32 4.30 9.90
CA ILE A 8 -12.34 4.52 8.84
C ILE A 8 -11.28 3.41 8.83
N THR A 9 -10.72 3.06 9.99
CA THR A 9 -9.76 1.95 10.11
C THR A 9 -10.36 0.64 9.60
N LYS A 10 -11.60 0.30 9.97
CA LYS A 10 -12.27 -0.92 9.48
C LYS A 10 -12.44 -0.92 7.96
N ILE A 11 -12.73 0.23 7.34
CA ILE A 11 -12.84 0.35 5.88
C ILE A 11 -11.47 0.09 5.22
N TYR A 12 -10.38 0.67 5.72
CA TYR A 12 -9.04 0.41 5.22
C TYR A 12 -8.64 -1.06 5.38
N GLU A 13 -8.94 -1.67 6.53
CA GLU A 13 -8.71 -3.09 6.76
C GLU A 13 -9.51 -3.97 5.79
N TYR A 14 -10.78 -3.63 5.52
CA TYR A 14 -11.60 -4.35 4.55
C TYR A 14 -11.06 -4.20 3.12
N SER A 15 -10.59 -3.00 2.76
CA SER A 15 -9.95 -2.75 1.47
C SER A 15 -8.68 -3.59 1.30
N ALA A 16 -7.86 -3.73 2.35
CA ALA A 16 -6.68 -4.59 2.34
C ALA A 16 -7.04 -6.08 2.20
N TYR A 17 -8.07 -6.54 2.92
CA TYR A 17 -8.63 -7.88 2.76
C TYR A 17 -9.08 -8.14 1.32
N TYR A 18 -9.87 -7.22 0.76
CA TYR A 18 -10.39 -7.32 -0.60
C TYR A 18 -9.24 -7.37 -1.61
N ALA A 19 -8.24 -6.49 -1.48
CA ALA A 19 -7.07 -6.46 -2.35
C ALA A 19 -6.30 -7.79 -2.36
N ILE A 20 -5.98 -8.37 -1.19
CA ILE A 20 -5.30 -9.68 -1.14
C ILE A 20 -6.16 -10.80 -1.75
N LYS A 21 -7.49 -10.74 -1.52
CA LYS A 21 -8.41 -11.74 -2.06
C LYS A 21 -8.42 -11.75 -3.59
N ILE A 22 -8.37 -10.58 -4.24
CA ILE A 22 -8.41 -10.48 -5.71
C ILE A 22 -7.01 -10.55 -6.35
N CYS A 23 -5.98 -10.02 -5.69
CA CYS A 23 -4.61 -9.97 -6.21
C CYS A 23 -3.80 -11.18 -5.72
N THR A 24 -4.13 -12.37 -6.21
CA THR A 24 -3.55 -13.65 -5.72
C THR A 24 -2.04 -13.80 -5.91
N LYS A 25 -1.44 -13.02 -6.83
CA LYS A 25 0.02 -12.98 -7.05
C LYS A 25 0.74 -11.93 -6.19
N ALA A 26 -0.01 -11.03 -5.55
CA ALA A 26 0.55 -9.98 -4.72
C ALA A 26 0.69 -10.45 -3.27
N LYS A 27 1.69 -9.90 -2.57
CA LYS A 27 1.86 -10.05 -1.13
C LYS A 27 1.65 -8.70 -0.46
N LEU A 28 0.88 -8.69 0.61
CA LEU A 28 0.69 -7.49 1.43
C LEU A 28 1.63 -7.54 2.63
N PHE A 29 2.30 -6.44 2.90
CA PHE A 29 3.14 -6.26 4.07
C PHE A 29 2.64 -5.06 4.86
N GLU A 30 2.62 -5.19 6.19
CA GLU A 30 2.32 -4.10 7.11
C GLU A 30 3.61 -3.70 7.83
N PHE A 31 3.94 -2.42 7.83
CA PHE A 31 5.12 -1.89 8.50
C PHE A 31 4.86 -1.78 10.02
N THR A 32 5.77 -2.32 10.84
CA THR A 32 5.54 -2.50 12.28
C THR A 32 6.70 -2.00 13.15
N MET A 33 7.46 -1.00 12.69
CA MET A 33 8.56 -0.44 13.48
C MET A 33 8.03 0.44 14.63
N ASN A 34 8.37 0.08 15.87
CA ASN A 34 7.92 0.80 17.07
C ASN A 34 8.35 2.27 17.05
N GLY A 35 7.39 3.17 17.28
CA GLY A 35 7.62 4.63 17.30
C GLY A 35 7.60 5.29 15.91
N TYR A 36 7.35 4.53 14.84
CA TYR A 36 7.34 5.03 13.47
C TYR A 36 6.00 4.77 12.79
N SER A 37 5.66 5.62 11.82
CA SER A 37 4.56 5.41 10.88
C SER A 37 5.11 5.34 9.46
N MET A 38 4.45 4.57 8.60
CA MET A 38 4.83 4.45 7.20
C MET A 38 4.13 5.54 6.37
N HIS A 39 4.91 6.46 5.81
CA HIS A 39 4.41 7.50 4.91
C HIS A 39 5.17 7.57 3.57
N LYS A 40 6.08 6.61 3.31
CA LYS A 40 6.76 6.52 2.02
C LYS A 40 5.79 6.03 0.95
N LYS A 41 5.89 6.61 -0.25
CA LYS A 41 5.05 6.32 -1.40
C LYS A 41 5.93 6.14 -2.62
N GLY A 42 5.67 5.08 -3.37
CA GLY A 42 6.40 4.84 -4.60
C GLY A 42 6.17 3.46 -5.18
N ILE A 43 6.73 3.26 -6.36
CA ILE A 43 6.74 2.00 -7.09
C ILE A 43 8.20 1.70 -7.41
N TRP A 44 8.62 0.46 -7.16
CA TRP A 44 9.97 -0.01 -7.48
C TRP A 44 9.87 -1.26 -8.33
N ALA A 45 10.43 -1.20 -9.53
CA ALA A 45 10.55 -2.32 -10.45
C ALA A 45 12.02 -2.55 -10.79
N PHE A 46 12.44 -3.81 -10.74
CA PHE A 46 13.82 -4.21 -10.97
C PHE A 46 13.90 -5.24 -12.09
N LYS A 47 14.83 -5.03 -13.02
CA LYS A 47 15.32 -6.03 -13.97
C LYS A 47 16.83 -6.21 -13.72
N GLU A 48 17.45 -7.17 -14.40
CA GLU A 48 18.87 -7.50 -14.22
C GLU A 48 19.78 -6.27 -14.38
N ASN A 49 19.53 -5.44 -15.41
CA ASN A 49 20.44 -4.37 -15.80
C ASN A 49 19.86 -2.95 -15.61
N PHE A 50 18.64 -2.83 -15.10
CA PHE A 50 18.03 -1.53 -14.85
C PHE A 50 16.95 -1.59 -13.76
N CYS A 51 16.63 -0.44 -13.22
CA CYS A 51 15.49 -0.23 -12.34
C CYS A 51 14.62 0.92 -12.85
N VAL A 52 13.34 0.81 -12.56
CA VAL A 52 12.34 1.86 -12.78
C VAL A 52 11.69 2.14 -11.44
N THR A 53 11.70 3.40 -11.05
CA THR A 53 11.11 3.84 -9.79
C THR A 53 10.28 5.09 -9.99
N ILE A 54 9.13 5.14 -9.32
CA ILE A 54 8.31 6.35 -9.19
C ILE A 54 8.29 6.70 -7.71
N ILE A 55 8.69 7.92 -7.36
CA ILE A 55 8.63 8.44 -5.98
C ILE A 55 7.95 9.80 -6.02
N GLY A 56 7.01 10.05 -5.10
CA GLY A 56 6.31 11.33 -5.06
C GLY A 56 5.24 11.40 -4.00
N SER A 57 4.28 12.30 -4.20
CA SER A 57 3.21 12.58 -3.23
C SER A 57 2.04 11.59 -3.28
N THR A 58 1.91 10.82 -4.39
CA THR A 58 0.76 9.96 -4.69
C THR A 58 0.58 8.81 -3.69
N ASN A 59 -0.57 8.73 -3.04
CA ASN A 59 -0.90 7.65 -2.08
C ASN A 59 -1.37 6.35 -2.75
N LEU A 60 -1.34 6.26 -4.08
CA LEU A 60 -1.80 5.12 -4.89
C LEU A 60 -3.23 4.68 -4.55
N ASN A 61 -4.06 5.63 -4.12
CA ASN A 61 -5.49 5.45 -3.94
C ASN A 61 -6.25 6.24 -5.00
N ARG A 62 -7.55 5.97 -5.14
CA ARG A 62 -8.39 6.60 -6.16
C ARG A 62 -8.40 8.12 -6.10
N ARG A 63 -8.39 8.69 -4.89
CA ARG A 63 -8.40 10.15 -4.70
C ARG A 63 -7.13 10.79 -5.27
N SER A 64 -5.97 10.21 -5.00
CA SER A 64 -4.69 10.66 -5.58
C SER A 64 -4.66 10.54 -7.10
N THR A 65 -5.35 9.56 -7.69
CA THR A 65 -5.37 9.38 -9.16
C THR A 65 -6.34 10.31 -9.87
N GLU A 66 -7.46 10.67 -9.23
CA GLU A 66 -8.59 11.33 -9.92
C GLU A 66 -8.83 12.79 -9.50
N ARG A 67 -8.34 13.21 -8.33
CA ARG A 67 -8.78 14.47 -7.70
C ARG A 67 -7.67 15.34 -7.15
N ASP A 68 -6.64 14.73 -6.57
CA ASP A 68 -5.55 15.50 -5.96
C ASP A 68 -4.51 15.88 -7.04
N GLU A 69 -3.91 17.06 -6.91
CA GLU A 69 -2.71 17.42 -7.67
C GLU A 69 -1.51 16.71 -7.05
N GLU A 70 -0.86 15.86 -7.85
CA GLU A 70 0.22 15.01 -7.39
C GLU A 70 1.53 15.32 -8.13
N HIS A 71 2.64 15.33 -7.40
CA HIS A 71 3.96 15.50 -7.98
C HIS A 71 4.80 14.23 -7.79
N ASN A 72 5.29 13.68 -8.91
CA ASN A 72 6.05 12.44 -8.92
C ASN A 72 7.29 12.56 -9.79
N PHE A 73 8.38 11.95 -9.33
CA PHE A 73 9.61 11.77 -10.09
C PHE A 73 9.65 10.36 -10.68
N PHE A 74 9.75 10.29 -12.00
CA PHE A 74 10.04 9.05 -12.71
C PHE A 74 11.55 8.90 -12.87
N ILE A 75 12.10 7.81 -12.35
CA ILE A 75 13.53 7.52 -12.36
C ILE A 75 13.76 6.20 -13.10
N LEU A 76 14.41 6.27 -14.25
CA LEU A 76 14.97 5.12 -14.95
C LEU A 76 16.49 5.13 -14.77
N SER A 77 17.07 4.04 -14.29
CA SER A 77 18.52 3.95 -14.09
C SER A 77 19.06 2.56 -14.36
N SER A 78 20.11 2.50 -15.18
CA SER A 78 20.99 1.34 -15.37
C SER A 78 22.23 1.39 -14.48
N ASN A 79 22.37 2.42 -13.63
CA ASN A 79 23.53 2.57 -12.75
C ASN A 79 23.46 1.54 -11.60
N ASN A 80 24.46 0.67 -11.52
CA ASN A 80 24.53 -0.39 -10.49
C ASN A 80 24.48 0.13 -9.05
N LYS A 81 25.05 1.30 -8.77
CA LYS A 81 25.00 1.92 -7.43
C LYS A 81 23.57 2.34 -7.09
N THR A 82 22.86 2.97 -8.03
CA THR A 82 21.45 3.37 -7.88
C THR A 82 20.55 2.15 -7.70
N ILE A 83 20.72 1.11 -8.53
CA ILE A 83 19.96 -0.15 -8.42
C ILE A 83 20.18 -0.78 -7.03
N LYS A 84 21.43 -0.84 -6.56
CA LYS A 84 21.75 -1.39 -5.23
C LYS A 84 21.12 -0.57 -4.10
N MET A 85 21.13 0.76 -4.21
CA MET A 85 20.53 1.67 -3.24
C MET A 85 19.02 1.44 -3.11
N PHE A 86 18.28 1.40 -4.22
CA PHE A 86 16.83 1.15 -4.21
C PHE A 86 16.48 -0.26 -3.73
N LYS A 87 17.26 -1.28 -4.11
CA LYS A 87 17.09 -2.64 -3.56
C LYS A 87 17.30 -2.65 -2.04
N ASN A 88 18.27 -1.89 -1.53
CA ASN A 88 18.52 -1.81 -0.10
C ASN A 88 17.36 -1.13 0.65
N GLU A 89 16.81 -0.04 0.10
CA GLU A 89 15.64 0.63 0.68
C GLU A 89 14.45 -0.34 0.84
N ILE A 90 14.11 -1.10 -0.21
CA ILE A 90 13.03 -2.08 -0.14
C ILE A 90 13.32 -3.17 0.87
N ARG A 91 14.58 -3.65 0.95
CA ARG A 91 14.96 -4.65 1.96
C ARG A 91 14.78 -4.12 3.38
N GLU A 92 15.17 -2.88 3.66
CA GLU A 92 15.00 -2.29 4.99
C GLU A 92 13.51 -2.08 5.34
N ILE A 93 12.67 -1.69 4.38
CA ILE A 93 11.22 -1.60 4.60
C ILE A 93 10.66 -2.99 4.93
N LEU A 94 11.00 -4.01 4.13
CA LEU A 94 10.50 -5.37 4.32
C LEU A 94 11.00 -6.01 5.62
N LYS A 95 12.25 -5.74 6.03
CA LYS A 95 12.83 -6.20 7.29
C LYS A 95 12.04 -5.71 8.51
N ASN A 96 11.44 -4.53 8.40
CA ASN A 96 10.62 -3.90 9.43
C ASN A 96 9.11 -4.07 9.16
N SER A 97 8.72 -5.05 8.34
CA SER A 97 7.34 -5.33 7.99
C SER A 97 6.96 -6.79 8.22
N ILE A 98 5.66 -7.03 8.42
CA ILE A 98 5.09 -8.37 8.59
C ILE A 98 4.17 -8.67 7.40
N GLU A 99 4.33 -9.85 6.78
CA GLU A 99 3.43 -10.30 5.72
C GLU A 99 2.02 -10.55 6.28
N ARG A 100 1.00 -9.89 5.71
CA ARG A 100 -0.40 -10.08 6.05
C ARG A 100 -1.05 -11.02 5.04
N LYS A 101 -1.28 -12.27 5.48
CA LYS A 101 -1.98 -13.29 4.69
C LYS A 101 -3.49 -13.15 4.81
N LEU A 102 -4.25 -13.74 3.89
CA LEU A 102 -5.72 -13.75 3.94
C LEU A 102 -6.27 -14.32 5.26
N THR A 103 -5.56 -15.26 5.88
CA THR A 103 -5.91 -15.85 7.18
C THR A 103 -5.96 -14.84 8.32
N PHE A 104 -5.16 -13.78 8.26
CA PHE A 104 -5.19 -12.67 9.24
C PHE A 104 -6.56 -11.98 9.27
N PHE A 105 -7.23 -11.91 8.12
CA PHE A 105 -8.52 -11.25 7.96
C PHE A 105 -9.72 -12.20 8.13
N LYS A 106 -9.51 -13.53 7.99
CA LYS A 106 -10.58 -14.54 7.92
C LYS A 106 -11.48 -14.58 9.17
N PHE A 107 -10.95 -14.21 10.33
CA PHE A 107 -11.69 -14.21 11.59
C PHE A 107 -12.29 -12.86 11.97
N LYS A 108 -12.07 -11.82 11.16
CA LYS A 108 -12.70 -10.52 11.40
C LYS A 108 -14.16 -10.58 10.96
N LYS A 109 -15.07 -10.37 11.90
CA LYS A 109 -16.48 -10.09 11.58
C LYS A 109 -16.56 -8.68 11.01
N TRP A 110 -16.82 -8.59 9.71
CA TRP A 110 -17.02 -7.31 9.05
C TRP A 110 -18.43 -6.80 9.32
N GLU A 111 -18.52 -5.58 9.82
CA GLU A 111 -19.81 -4.91 9.99
C GLU A 111 -20.41 -4.63 8.60
N PHE A 112 -21.71 -4.85 8.46
CA PHE A 112 -22.42 -4.61 7.20
C PHE A 112 -22.19 -3.19 6.69
N ILE A 113 -22.17 -2.19 7.58
CA ILE A 113 -21.93 -0.80 7.25
C ILE A 113 -20.55 -0.58 6.61
N THR A 114 -19.51 -1.29 7.07
CA THR A 114 -18.15 -1.21 6.50
C THR A 114 -18.14 -1.73 5.07
N ILE A 115 -18.79 -2.86 4.82
CA ILE A 115 -18.90 -3.46 3.48
C ILE A 115 -19.69 -2.53 2.57
N LEU A 116 -20.85 -2.04 3.02
CA LEU A 116 -21.70 -1.15 2.25
C LEU A 116 -20.97 0.12 1.82
N ILE A 117 -20.29 0.78 2.77
CA ILE A 117 -19.51 1.99 2.51
C ILE A 117 -18.37 1.70 1.54
N PHE A 118 -17.65 0.59 1.72
CA PHE A 118 -16.59 0.18 0.78
C PHE A 118 -17.12 0.07 -0.65
N TYR A 119 -18.26 -0.60 -0.87
CA TYR A 119 -18.81 -0.75 -2.22
C TYR A 119 -19.30 0.58 -2.81
N LEU A 120 -19.96 1.42 -2.01
CA LEU A 120 -20.41 2.74 -2.45
C LEU A 120 -19.25 3.60 -2.98
N PHE A 121 -18.15 3.70 -2.22
CA PHE A 121 -17.00 4.54 -2.60
C PHE A 121 -16.12 3.96 -3.70
N ASN A 122 -16.12 2.64 -3.91
CA ASN A 122 -15.26 2.00 -4.91
C ASN A 122 -15.95 1.70 -6.24
N PHE A 123 -17.29 1.59 -6.27
CA PHE A 123 -18.01 1.16 -7.47
C PHE A 123 -19.18 2.05 -7.90
N LEU A 124 -19.68 2.95 -7.05
CA LEU A 124 -20.84 3.80 -7.38
C LEU A 124 -20.49 5.28 -7.54
N PHE A 125 -19.65 5.81 -6.66
CA PHE A 125 -19.00 7.12 -6.81
C PHE A 125 -17.64 6.98 -7.42
#